data_AF-A0A1I6TQL5-F1
#
_entry.id   AF-A0A1I6TQL5-F1
#
_cell.length_a   1.000
_cell.length_b   1.000
_cell.length_c   1.000
_cell.angle_alpha   90.00
_cell.angle_beta   90.00
_cell.angle_gamma   90.00
#
_symmetry.space_group_name_H-M   'P 1'
#
loop_
_entity.id
_entity.type
_entity.pdbx_description
1 polymer ?
#
loop_
_entity_poly.entity_id
_entity_poly.type
_entity_poly.pdbx_seq_one_letter_code
_entity_poly.pdbx_strand_id
1 'polypeptide(L)'
;MAAHEIDYSILGSEMQCVEIQLDPGESVVAEAGSFMMMDQDIRMETIFGDGSSGGRGMMGKLMGAGKRLITGEGLFMTVFTNEGTYRQSVTFASPYPGKIIPLDLVSLGGKVICQKDAFLCAAKGVSVGIEFRRKLGAGFFGGEGFIMQKIEGDGLAFVHSGGLVIERTLQPGETLRLDTGCLVAMTSTIDYDIEFVKGVKTALFGGEGLFFATLRGPGKVWVQSLPFSRLADKVLSASMGKKEEGSVLGGLGNLLDGR
;
A
#
# COMPACT_ATOMS: atom_id res chain seq x y z
N MET A 1 -8.95 19.74 9.78
CA MET A 1 -8.21 20.03 11.02
C MET A 1 -6.75 20.11 10.59
N ALA A 2 -5.96 21.05 11.10
CA ALA A 2 -4.53 21.08 10.76
C ALA A 2 -3.89 19.75 11.19
N ALA A 3 -2.97 19.24 10.38
CA ALA A 3 -2.22 18.06 10.76
C ALA A 3 -1.35 18.34 12.00
N HIS A 4 -1.19 17.31 12.83
CA HIS A 4 -0.25 17.36 13.93
C HIS A 4 1.18 17.45 13.36
N GLU A 5 2.03 18.27 13.98
CA GLU A 5 3.46 18.23 13.71
C GLU A 5 4.01 16.97 14.38
N ILE A 6 4.81 16.19 13.66
CA ILE A 6 5.39 14.95 14.19
C ILE A 6 6.86 14.87 13.79
N ASP A 7 7.68 14.36 14.70
CA ASP A 7 9.09 14.08 14.44
C ASP A 7 9.26 12.61 14.04
N TYR A 8 10.31 12.29 13.28
CA TYR A 8 10.56 10.91 12.87
C TYR A 8 12.04 10.55 12.69
N SER A 9 12.33 9.25 12.77
CA SER A 9 13.61 8.65 12.44
C SER A 9 13.38 7.40 11.58
N ILE A 10 14.05 7.32 10.42
CA ILE A 10 14.05 6.10 9.60
C ILE A 10 15.24 5.24 10.02
N LEU A 11 14.95 4.05 10.53
CA LEU A 11 15.94 3.08 11.00
C LEU A 11 16.22 2.06 9.90
N GLY A 12 17.47 1.59 9.85
CA GLY A 12 17.89 0.56 8.88
C GLY A 12 18.34 1.12 7.53
N SER A 13 19.12 0.32 6.81
CA SER A 13 19.56 0.61 5.45
C SER A 13 18.62 -0.04 4.45
N GLU A 14 18.72 -1.36 4.24
CA GLU A 14 18.01 -2.10 3.18
C GLU A 14 16.60 -2.53 3.56
N MET A 15 16.36 -2.71 4.86
CA MET A 15 15.05 -3.02 5.42
C MET A 15 14.76 -1.97 6.49
N GLN A 16 13.81 -1.09 6.19
CA GLN A 16 13.57 0.09 6.99
C GLN A 16 12.29 -0.02 7.81
N CYS A 17 12.33 0.56 9.01
CA CYS A 17 11.15 0.94 9.79
C CYS A 17 11.23 2.44 10.12
N VAL A 18 10.09 3.05 10.40
CA VAL A 18 10.02 4.46 10.80
C VAL A 18 9.54 4.55 12.24
N GLU A 19 10.36 5.17 13.07
CA GLU A 19 9.98 5.59 14.41
C GLU A 19 9.38 7.00 14.32
N ILE A 20 8.15 7.15 14.80
CA ILE A 20 7.45 8.43 14.93
C ILE A 20 7.51 8.83 16.39
N GLN A 21 7.97 10.05 16.65
CA GLN A 21 8.03 10.64 17.98
C GLN A 21 6.86 11.61 18.13
N LEU A 22 6.13 11.44 19.23
CA LEU A 22 4.92 12.19 19.53
C LEU A 22 5.09 12.91 20.87
N ASP A 23 4.89 14.21 20.88
CA ASP A 23 4.72 14.99 22.10
C ASP A 23 3.34 14.71 22.75
N PRO A 24 3.13 15.05 24.03
CA PRO A 24 1.86 14.80 24.72
C PRO A 24 0.65 15.34 23.95
N GLY A 25 -0.32 14.47 23.67
CA GLY A 25 -1.53 14.79 22.90
C GLY A 25 -1.39 14.69 21.38
N GLU A 26 -0.17 14.50 20.86
CA GLU A 26 0.04 14.28 19.44
C GLU A 26 -0.40 12.88 19.01
N SER A 27 -0.61 12.70 17.71
CA SER A 27 -1.08 11.43 17.19
C SER A 27 -0.64 11.20 15.76
N VAL A 28 -0.49 9.92 15.43
CA VAL A 28 -0.25 9.41 14.09
C VAL A 28 -1.33 8.40 13.74
N VAL A 29 -1.68 8.31 12.46
CA VAL A 29 -2.63 7.34 11.93
C VAL A 29 -1.91 6.34 11.04
N ALA A 30 -2.24 5.06 11.16
CA ALA A 30 -1.64 4.00 10.33
C ALA A 30 -2.64 2.88 10.05
N GLU A 31 -2.39 2.07 9.02
CA GLU A 31 -3.11 0.81 8.84
C GLU A 31 -2.63 -0.22 9.88
N ALA A 32 -3.55 -1.01 10.43
CA ALA A 32 -3.26 -1.90 11.56
C ALA A 32 -2.13 -2.93 11.29
N GLY A 33 -1.93 -3.32 10.02
CA GLY A 33 -0.91 -4.29 9.62
C GLY A 33 0.53 -3.76 9.64
N SER A 34 0.73 -2.44 9.80
CA SER A 34 2.04 -1.79 9.77
C SER A 34 2.66 -1.56 11.15
N PHE A 35 1.90 -1.78 12.23
CA PHE A 35 2.35 -1.55 13.59
C PHE A 35 3.48 -2.54 13.98
N MET A 36 4.59 -2.02 14.50
CA MET A 36 5.72 -2.82 14.96
C MET A 36 5.87 -2.81 16.49
N MET A 37 6.02 -1.63 17.09
CA MET A 37 6.20 -1.45 18.54
C MET A 37 5.81 -0.04 18.97
N MET A 38 5.54 0.17 20.25
CA MET A 38 5.28 1.48 20.84
C MET A 38 5.73 1.53 22.30
N ASP A 39 5.99 2.73 22.78
CA ASP A 39 6.20 2.99 24.20
C ASP A 39 4.90 2.85 25.02
N GLN A 40 5.06 2.78 26.35
CA GLN A 40 3.99 2.43 27.28
C GLN A 40 2.77 3.38 27.22
N ASP A 41 3.00 4.69 27.04
CA ASP A 41 1.93 5.69 27.14
C ASP A 41 1.29 6.03 25.78
N ILE A 42 1.60 5.25 24.74
CA ILE A 42 0.89 5.31 23.45
C ILE A 42 -0.40 4.48 23.53
N ARG A 43 -1.53 5.14 23.25
CA ARG A 43 -2.84 4.49 23.16
C ARG A 43 -3.29 4.31 21.72
N MET A 44 -3.78 3.12 21.42
CA MET A 44 -4.38 2.75 20.14
C MET A 44 -5.91 2.89 20.17
N GLU A 45 -6.47 3.53 19.16
CA GLU A 45 -7.90 3.54 18.90
C GLU A 45 -8.18 3.21 17.43
N THR A 46 -8.88 2.11 17.17
CA THR A 46 -9.33 1.78 15.82
C THR A 46 -10.52 2.63 15.45
N ILE A 47 -10.42 3.29 14.30
CA ILE A 47 -11.44 4.17 13.76
C ILE A 47 -11.93 3.67 12.41
N PHE A 48 -13.22 3.85 12.16
CA PHE A 48 -13.80 3.62 10.83
C PHE A 48 -13.69 4.91 10.02
N GLY A 49 -12.91 4.90 8.94
CA GLY A 49 -12.56 6.08 8.16
C GLY A 49 -11.08 6.45 8.27
N ASP A 50 -10.74 7.68 7.92
CA ASP A 50 -9.36 8.17 7.75
C ASP A 50 -8.78 8.92 8.96
N GLY A 51 -9.61 9.24 9.96
CA GLY A 51 -9.19 9.91 11.19
C GLY A 51 -9.05 11.43 11.11
N SER A 52 -9.36 12.04 9.97
CA SER A 52 -9.22 13.49 9.75
C SER A 52 -10.34 14.34 10.37
N SER A 53 -11.49 13.73 10.70
CA SER A 53 -12.66 14.42 11.27
C SER A 53 -12.82 14.16 12.78
N GLY A 54 -12.65 15.21 13.60
CA GLY A 54 -12.97 15.20 15.04
C GLY A 54 -14.49 15.22 15.26
N GLY A 55 -15.06 14.13 15.77
CA GLY A 55 -16.51 14.08 16.02
C GLY A 55 -17.02 12.82 16.73
N ARG A 56 -17.53 13.05 17.96
CA ARG A 56 -18.33 12.18 18.84
C ARG A 56 -19.33 11.30 18.06
N GLY A 57 -19.38 10.01 18.39
CA GLY A 57 -20.53 9.16 18.10
C GLY A 57 -20.18 7.73 17.66
N MET A 58 -19.87 6.87 18.64
CA MET A 58 -19.62 5.43 18.43
C MET A 58 -20.85 4.67 17.88
N MET A 59 -22.07 5.17 18.16
CA MET A 59 -23.34 4.48 17.82
C MET A 59 -23.84 4.78 16.39
N GLY A 60 -23.54 5.95 15.82
CA GLY A 60 -24.01 6.36 14.48
C GLY A 60 -23.09 5.93 13.34
N LYS A 61 -21.78 5.79 13.61
CA LYS A 61 -20.79 5.35 12.61
C LYS A 61 -20.86 3.85 12.33
N LEU A 62 -21.31 3.04 13.30
CA LEU A 62 -21.34 1.57 13.19
C LEU A 62 -22.34 1.07 12.11
N MET A 63 -23.49 1.74 11.95
CA MET A 63 -24.52 1.33 10.99
C MET A 63 -24.13 1.67 9.53
N GLY A 64 -23.42 2.77 9.31
CA GLY A 64 -22.87 3.15 7.99
C GLY A 64 -21.54 2.47 7.66
N ALA A 65 -20.73 2.12 8.67
CA ALA A 65 -19.50 1.36 8.53
C ALA A 65 -19.78 -0.13 8.25
N GLY A 66 -20.82 -0.73 8.83
CA GLY A 66 -21.26 -2.09 8.53
C GLY A 66 -21.64 -2.29 7.06
N LYS A 67 -22.28 -1.29 6.43
CA LYS A 67 -22.60 -1.36 4.99
C LYS A 67 -21.34 -1.22 4.11
N ARG A 68 -20.37 -0.40 4.53
CA ARG A 68 -19.07 -0.21 3.85
C ARG A 68 -18.11 -1.40 4.02
N LEU A 69 -18.20 -2.11 5.14
CA LEU A 69 -17.56 -3.41 5.38
C LEU A 69 -18.05 -4.46 4.37
N ILE A 70 -19.35 -4.47 4.10
CA ILE A 70 -19.98 -5.41 3.15
C ILE A 70 -19.67 -5.03 1.69
N THR A 71 -19.40 -3.75 1.39
CA THR A 71 -19.05 -3.28 0.03
C THR A 71 -17.55 -3.17 -0.24
N GLY A 72 -16.68 -3.42 0.76
CA GLY A 72 -15.22 -3.28 0.62
C GLY A 72 -14.75 -1.84 0.42
N GLU A 73 -15.49 -0.86 0.95
CA GLU A 73 -15.29 0.58 0.72
C GLU A 73 -14.74 1.33 1.96
N GLY A 74 -14.56 0.65 3.09
CA GLY A 74 -14.04 1.25 4.31
C GLY A 74 -12.52 1.15 4.43
N LEU A 75 -11.84 2.30 4.61
CA LEU A 75 -10.49 2.32 5.19
C LEU A 75 -10.60 2.06 6.69
N PHE A 76 -9.74 1.17 7.20
CA PHE A 76 -9.59 0.89 8.62
C PHE A 76 -8.25 1.46 9.06
N MET A 77 -8.32 2.50 9.88
CA MET A 77 -7.14 3.16 10.41
C MET A 77 -7.11 2.99 11.92
N THR A 78 -5.90 2.91 12.46
CA THR A 78 -5.65 2.98 13.89
C THR A 78 -4.99 4.31 14.17
N VAL A 79 -5.54 5.04 15.13
CA VAL A 79 -4.93 6.26 15.68
C VAL A 79 -4.07 5.85 16.87
N PHE A 80 -2.81 6.29 16.87
CA PHE A 80 -1.86 6.13 17.96
C PHE A 80 -1.65 7.50 18.59
N THR A 81 -2.05 7.67 19.85
CA THR A 81 -2.00 8.95 20.56
C THR A 81 -1.10 8.85 21.77
N ASN A 82 -0.24 9.83 21.98
CA ASN A 82 0.52 9.95 23.22
C ASN A 82 -0.40 10.52 24.33
N GLU A 83 -0.82 9.67 25.26
CA GLU A 83 -1.59 10.07 26.46
C GLU A 83 -0.69 10.32 27.68
N GLY A 84 0.63 10.20 27.52
CA GLY A 84 1.63 10.43 28.54
C GLY A 84 1.95 11.91 28.75
N THR A 85 2.96 12.15 29.61
CA THR A 85 3.44 13.51 29.95
C THR A 85 4.77 13.85 29.30
N TYR A 86 5.46 12.85 28.74
CA TYR A 86 6.73 13.00 28.04
C TYR A 86 6.58 12.55 26.58
N ARG A 87 7.57 12.89 25.76
CA ARG A 87 7.66 12.38 24.38
C ARG A 87 7.70 10.86 24.37
N GLN A 88 6.96 10.25 23.45
CA GLN A 88 6.83 8.80 23.29
C GLN A 88 7.01 8.43 21.82
N SER A 89 7.47 7.21 21.57
CA SER A 89 7.71 6.68 20.24
C SER A 89 6.70 5.60 19.86
N VAL A 90 6.31 5.58 18.59
CA VAL A 90 5.62 4.47 17.93
C VAL A 90 6.30 4.15 16.61
N THR A 91 6.58 2.88 16.35
CA THR A 91 7.33 2.42 15.18
C THR A 91 6.44 1.63 14.24
N PHE A 92 6.58 1.91 12.93
CA PHE A 92 5.88 1.23 11.85
C PHE A 92 6.85 0.57 10.88
N ALA A 93 6.50 -0.61 10.39
CA ALA A 93 7.27 -1.37 9.42
C ALA A 93 6.33 -2.05 8.41
N SER A 94 6.78 -2.17 7.17
CA SER A 94 6.07 -2.94 6.14
C SER A 94 6.33 -4.43 6.28
N PRO A 95 5.39 -5.32 5.90
CA PRO A 95 5.55 -6.76 5.98
C PRO A 95 6.51 -7.35 4.92
N TYR A 96 7.17 -6.53 4.09
CA TYR A 96 8.13 -6.98 3.09
C TYR A 96 9.38 -6.08 3.01
N PRO A 97 10.53 -6.59 2.52
CA PRO A 97 11.78 -5.84 2.46
C PRO A 97 11.68 -4.59 1.58
N GLY A 98 12.14 -3.45 2.08
CA GLY A 98 12.12 -2.21 1.32
C GLY A 98 12.51 -0.98 2.10
N LYS A 99 12.30 0.17 1.46
CA LYS A 99 12.64 1.51 1.96
C LYS A 99 11.37 2.31 2.29
N ILE A 100 11.50 3.30 3.16
CA ILE A 100 10.43 4.23 3.52
C ILE A 100 10.70 5.58 2.90
N ILE A 101 9.67 6.18 2.31
CA ILE A 101 9.71 7.49 1.68
C ILE A 101 8.87 8.45 2.55
N PRO A 102 9.50 9.46 3.19
CA PRO A 102 8.78 10.53 3.84
C PRO A 102 8.21 11.49 2.80
N LEU A 103 6.95 11.87 2.97
CA LEU A 103 6.20 12.77 2.10
C LEU A 103 5.77 13.98 2.92
N ASP A 104 6.45 15.11 2.72
CA ASP A 104 5.95 16.40 3.17
C ASP A 104 4.88 16.88 2.19
N LEU A 105 3.61 16.77 2.60
CA LEU A 105 2.48 17.08 1.74
C LEU A 105 2.44 18.57 1.37
N VAL A 106 2.86 19.47 2.25
CA VAL A 106 2.92 20.92 1.94
C VAL A 106 3.88 21.16 0.78
N SER A 107 5.08 20.57 0.85
CA SER A 107 6.08 20.68 -0.22
C SER A 107 5.65 20.04 -1.54
N LEU A 108 4.75 19.05 -1.48
CA LEU A 108 4.25 18.27 -2.62
C LEU A 108 2.90 18.77 -3.17
N GLY A 109 2.44 19.97 -2.76
CA GLY A 109 1.22 20.58 -3.28
C GLY A 109 -0.08 20.10 -2.61
N GLY A 110 0.02 19.60 -1.39
CA GLY A 110 -1.09 19.23 -0.51
C GLY A 110 -1.76 17.88 -0.83
N LYS A 111 -1.34 17.20 -1.90
CA LYS A 111 -1.91 15.92 -2.34
C LYS A 111 -0.89 15.01 -3.01
N VAL A 112 -0.76 13.79 -2.48
CA VAL A 112 -0.03 12.68 -3.12
C VAL A 112 -0.99 11.52 -3.39
N ILE A 113 -0.79 10.81 -4.50
CA ILE A 113 -1.55 9.60 -4.84
C ILE A 113 -0.60 8.41 -4.70
N CYS A 114 -0.95 7.38 -3.94
CA CYS A 114 -0.13 6.19 -3.72
C CYS A 114 -0.91 4.89 -3.95
N GLN A 115 -0.21 3.79 -4.21
CA GLN A 115 -0.85 2.47 -4.17
C GLN A 115 -1.30 2.19 -2.73
N LYS A 116 -2.44 1.53 -2.56
CA LYS A 116 -2.96 1.13 -1.24
C LYS A 116 -1.89 0.44 -0.37
N ASP A 117 -1.24 -0.60 -0.89
CA ASP A 117 -0.25 -1.38 -0.13
C ASP A 117 1.07 -0.65 0.13
N ALA A 118 1.22 0.57 -0.40
CA ALA A 118 2.37 1.42 -0.14
C ALA A 118 2.14 2.36 1.05
N PHE A 119 0.89 2.69 1.40
CA PHE A 119 0.64 3.58 2.54
C PHE A 119 1.07 2.93 3.86
N LEU A 120 1.84 3.66 4.68
CA LEU A 120 2.36 3.16 5.96
C LEU A 120 1.69 3.89 7.13
N CYS A 121 1.93 5.18 7.25
CA CYS A 121 1.34 6.02 8.29
C CYS A 121 1.33 7.51 7.88
N ALA A 122 0.58 8.34 8.60
CA ALA A 122 0.57 9.78 8.41
C ALA A 122 0.24 10.52 9.71
N ALA A 123 0.64 11.79 9.81
CA ALA A 123 0.25 12.67 10.89
C ALA A 123 -1.29 12.75 11.01
N LYS A 124 -1.81 12.74 12.23
CA LYS A 124 -3.26 12.93 12.42
C LYS A 124 -3.69 14.29 11.90
N GLY A 125 -4.75 14.30 11.10
CA GLY A 125 -5.24 15.49 10.37
C GLY A 125 -4.99 15.39 8.86
N VAL A 126 -4.02 14.58 8.44
CA VAL A 126 -3.92 14.12 7.05
C VAL A 126 -5.11 13.20 6.73
N SER A 127 -5.77 13.46 5.61
CA SER A 127 -6.87 12.65 5.09
C SER A 127 -6.35 11.58 4.15
N VAL A 128 -6.83 10.35 4.32
CA VAL A 128 -6.52 9.22 3.43
C VAL A 128 -7.83 8.75 2.81
N GLY A 129 -7.89 8.70 1.49
CA GLY A 129 -9.09 8.31 0.76
C GLY A 129 -8.77 7.42 -0.43
N ILE A 130 -9.78 6.82 -1.03
CA ILE A 130 -9.62 6.14 -2.32
C ILE A 130 -9.64 7.21 -3.43
N GLU A 131 -8.59 7.27 -4.25
CA GLU A 131 -8.54 8.10 -5.46
C GLU A 131 -9.16 7.35 -6.64
N PHE A 132 -8.75 6.08 -6.81
CA PHE A 132 -9.12 5.28 -7.97
C PHE A 132 -9.15 3.80 -7.60
N ARG A 133 -10.10 3.07 -8.19
CA ARG A 133 -10.21 1.63 -8.04
C ARG A 133 -10.57 1.00 -9.37
N ARG A 134 -9.79 0.01 -9.81
CA ARG A 134 -10.09 -0.79 -10.98
C ARG A 134 -9.95 -2.27 -10.66
N LYS A 135 -11.02 -3.04 -10.91
CA LYS A 135 -10.98 -4.49 -10.82
C LYS A 135 -10.17 -5.03 -11.99
N LEU A 136 -8.99 -5.59 -11.70
CA LEU A 136 -8.08 -6.18 -12.68
C LEU A 136 -8.14 -7.70 -12.55
N GLY A 137 -9.20 -8.32 -13.09
CA GLY A 137 -9.36 -9.79 -13.11
C GLY A 137 -9.45 -10.44 -11.72
N ALA A 138 -9.59 -11.77 -11.68
CA ALA A 138 -9.64 -12.55 -10.44
C ALA A 138 -8.24 -13.10 -10.14
N GLY A 139 -7.56 -12.55 -9.13
CA GLY A 139 -6.26 -13.06 -8.65
C GLY A 139 -5.19 -11.99 -8.43
N PHE A 140 -5.30 -10.83 -9.08
CA PHE A 140 -4.33 -9.75 -8.93
C PHE A 140 -4.64 -8.88 -7.70
N PHE A 141 -3.59 -8.52 -6.92
CA PHE A 141 -3.70 -7.70 -5.70
C PHE A 141 -4.72 -8.21 -4.66
N GLY A 142 -4.65 -9.50 -4.31
CA GLY A 142 -5.49 -10.07 -3.25
C GLY A 142 -6.99 -10.13 -3.56
N GLY A 143 -7.38 -9.92 -4.82
CA GLY A 143 -8.78 -9.99 -5.27
C GLY A 143 -9.56 -8.67 -5.14
N GLU A 144 -8.99 -7.62 -4.54
CA GLU A 144 -9.60 -6.29 -4.46
C GLU A 144 -9.40 -5.46 -5.74
N GLY A 145 -8.43 -5.84 -6.57
CA GLY A 145 -8.01 -5.12 -7.77
C GLY A 145 -6.98 -4.04 -7.45
N PHE A 146 -6.68 -3.19 -8.44
CA PHE A 146 -5.74 -2.10 -8.27
C PHE A 146 -6.42 -0.88 -7.64
N ILE A 147 -5.92 -0.49 -6.47
CA ILE A 147 -6.46 0.60 -5.66
C ILE A 147 -5.37 1.65 -5.45
N MET A 148 -5.66 2.87 -5.88
CA MET A 148 -4.88 4.05 -5.55
C MET A 148 -5.58 4.83 -4.45
N GLN A 149 -4.84 5.21 -3.43
CA GLN A 149 -5.25 6.10 -2.37
C GLN A 149 -4.75 7.52 -2.65
N LYS A 150 -5.51 8.51 -2.19
CA LYS A 150 -5.09 9.91 -2.09
C LYS A 150 -4.74 10.22 -0.64
N ILE A 151 -3.64 10.94 -0.46
CA ILE A 151 -3.15 11.43 0.82
C ILE A 151 -3.21 12.96 0.77
N GLU A 152 -4.22 13.47 1.47
CA GLU A 152 -4.76 14.82 1.59
C GLU A 152 -4.27 15.67 2.77
N GLY A 153 -3.49 16.75 2.66
CA GLY A 153 -3.31 17.63 3.83
C GLY A 153 -2.03 18.45 3.90
N ASP A 154 -1.70 18.87 5.12
CA ASP A 154 -0.63 19.81 5.46
C ASP A 154 0.39 19.23 6.46
N GLY A 155 0.45 17.90 6.60
CA GLY A 155 1.38 17.19 7.48
C GLY A 155 2.29 16.21 6.76
N LEU A 156 3.03 15.43 7.55
CA LEU A 156 3.85 14.34 7.05
C LEU A 156 3.02 13.08 6.79
N ALA A 157 3.34 12.40 5.70
CA ALA A 157 2.90 11.03 5.43
C ALA A 157 4.10 10.16 5.06
N PHE A 158 3.96 8.85 5.22
CA PHE A 158 5.00 7.87 4.97
C PHE A 158 4.45 6.76 4.10
N VAL A 159 5.17 6.46 3.02
CA VAL A 159 4.89 5.32 2.15
C VAL A 159 6.08 4.37 2.12
N HIS A 160 5.80 3.10 1.92
CA HIS A 160 6.78 2.04 1.80
C HIS A 160 6.93 1.61 0.33
N SER A 161 8.17 1.31 -0.06
CA SER A 161 8.55 0.82 -1.38
C SER A 161 9.30 -0.50 -1.25
N GLY A 162 8.78 -1.54 -1.88
CA GLY A 162 9.42 -2.86 -1.89
C GLY A 162 10.73 -2.88 -2.68
N GLY A 163 11.79 -3.35 -2.05
CA GLY A 163 13.16 -3.29 -2.59
C GLY A 163 13.69 -1.85 -2.62
N LEU A 164 14.22 -1.40 -3.77
CA LEU A 164 14.77 -0.05 -3.92
C LEU A 164 13.71 0.94 -4.40
N VAL A 165 13.94 2.22 -4.08
CA VAL A 165 13.12 3.35 -4.55
C VAL A 165 13.82 4.02 -5.73
N ILE A 166 13.08 4.21 -6.82
CA ILE A 166 13.49 5.06 -7.94
C ILE A 166 12.57 6.29 -7.93
N GLU A 167 13.12 7.45 -7.58
CA GLU A 167 12.43 8.72 -7.73
C GLU A 167 12.70 9.30 -9.12
N ARG A 168 11.64 9.72 -9.83
CA ARG A 168 11.74 10.45 -11.09
C ARG A 168 10.89 11.70 -11.05
N THR A 169 11.45 12.79 -11.57
CA THR A 169 10.70 14.02 -11.82
C THR A 169 10.45 14.11 -13.33
N LEU A 170 9.19 13.95 -13.74
CA LEU A 170 8.76 14.05 -15.13
C LEU A 170 8.54 15.52 -15.51
N GLN A 171 9.09 15.92 -16.65
CA GLN A 171 8.84 17.24 -17.24
C GLN A 171 7.43 17.30 -17.89
N PRO A 172 6.90 18.51 -18.17
CA PRO A 172 5.62 18.64 -18.87
C PRO A 172 5.59 17.84 -20.19
N GLY A 173 4.63 16.93 -20.32
CA GLY A 173 4.49 16.06 -21.50
C GLY A 173 5.44 14.86 -21.57
N GLU A 174 6.44 14.77 -20.69
CA GLU A 174 7.29 13.58 -20.55
C GLU A 174 6.44 12.40 -20.08
N THR A 175 6.63 11.23 -20.71
CA THR A 175 5.84 10.04 -20.43
C THR A 175 6.72 8.92 -19.89
N LEU A 176 6.29 8.29 -18.80
CA LEU A 176 6.88 7.10 -18.21
C LEU A 176 5.88 5.95 -18.27
N ARG A 177 6.30 4.80 -18.79
CA ARG A 177 5.52 3.55 -18.76
C ARG A 177 6.15 2.57 -17.80
N LEU A 178 5.34 1.97 -16.94
CA LEU A 178 5.79 1.01 -15.92
C LEU A 178 4.75 -0.09 -15.69
N ASP A 179 5.16 -1.20 -15.08
CA ASP A 179 4.23 -2.21 -14.56
C ASP A 179 3.42 -1.60 -13.41
N THR A 180 2.10 -1.78 -13.41
CA THR A 180 1.21 -1.17 -12.41
C THR A 180 1.61 -1.48 -10.97
N GLY A 181 2.10 -2.69 -10.67
CA GLY A 181 2.53 -3.06 -9.33
C GLY A 181 3.80 -2.34 -8.89
N CYS A 182 4.63 -1.85 -9.82
CA CYS A 182 5.84 -1.10 -9.51
C CYS A 182 5.57 0.37 -9.14
N LEU A 183 4.34 0.88 -9.28
CA LEU A 183 4.02 2.25 -8.87
C LEU A 183 3.85 2.33 -7.35
N VAL A 184 4.66 3.14 -6.68
CA VAL A 184 4.52 3.39 -5.23
C VAL A 184 3.62 4.59 -5.00
N ALA A 185 4.04 5.74 -5.54
CA ALA A 185 3.34 7.01 -5.38
C ALA A 185 3.64 7.99 -6.53
N MET A 186 2.83 9.03 -6.65
CA MET A 186 3.02 10.13 -7.58
C MET A 186 2.37 11.42 -7.06
N THR A 187 2.88 12.57 -7.48
CA THR A 187 2.23 13.85 -7.21
C THR A 187 0.93 13.98 -8.00
N SER A 188 -0.03 14.74 -7.47
CA SER A 188 -1.37 14.93 -8.06
C SER A 188 -1.38 15.55 -9.46
N THR A 189 -0.28 16.15 -9.89
CA THR A 189 -0.11 16.75 -11.22
C THR A 189 0.23 15.74 -12.32
N ILE A 190 0.55 14.49 -11.97
CA ILE A 190 0.80 13.42 -12.93
C ILE A 190 -0.54 12.92 -13.48
N ASP A 191 -0.69 13.00 -14.81
CA ASP A 191 -1.77 12.32 -15.51
C ASP A 191 -1.42 10.82 -15.63
N TYR A 192 -2.36 9.93 -15.31
CA TYR A 192 -2.12 8.50 -15.29
C TYR A 192 -3.27 7.70 -15.90
N ASP A 193 -2.92 6.69 -16.69
CA ASP A 193 -3.85 5.71 -17.23
C ASP A 193 -3.32 4.29 -17.04
N ILE A 194 -4.23 3.34 -16.88
CA ILE A 194 -3.91 1.92 -16.73
C ILE A 194 -4.39 1.18 -17.98
N GLU A 195 -3.48 0.52 -18.64
CA GLU A 195 -3.75 -0.19 -19.89
C GLU A 195 -3.52 -1.70 -19.70
N PHE A 196 -4.44 -2.50 -20.22
CA PHE A 196 -4.22 -3.94 -20.32
C PHE A 196 -3.57 -4.25 -21.67
N VAL A 197 -2.34 -4.78 -21.63
CA VAL A 197 -1.63 -5.16 -22.85
C VAL A 197 -1.95 -6.62 -23.18
N LYS A 198 -2.80 -6.80 -24.20
CA LYS A 198 -3.13 -8.12 -24.76
C LYS A 198 -1.92 -8.69 -25.52
N GLY A 199 -1.67 -9.99 -25.37
CA GLY A 199 -0.69 -10.73 -26.19
C GLY A 199 0.69 -10.92 -25.56
N VAL A 200 0.99 -10.27 -24.43
CA VAL A 200 2.17 -10.58 -23.62
C VAL A 200 1.83 -11.76 -22.71
N LYS A 201 2.26 -12.97 -23.08
CA LYS A 201 2.14 -14.16 -22.22
C LYS A 201 3.30 -14.18 -21.25
N THR A 202 3.03 -13.90 -19.98
CA THR A 202 4.00 -14.02 -18.90
C THR A 202 3.77 -15.32 -18.14
N ALA A 203 4.76 -16.22 -18.16
CA ALA A 203 4.74 -17.49 -17.42
C ALA A 203 4.60 -17.29 -15.90
N LEU A 204 4.98 -16.12 -15.39
CA LEU A 204 4.84 -15.72 -13.99
C LEU A 204 3.39 -15.44 -13.56
N PHE A 205 2.51 -15.05 -14.49
CA PHE A 205 1.11 -14.72 -14.21
C PHE A 205 0.14 -15.79 -14.77
N GLY A 206 0.60 -17.04 -14.92
CA GLY A 206 -0.27 -18.11 -15.44
C GLY A 206 -0.76 -17.91 -16.88
N GLY A 207 -0.12 -17.02 -17.65
CA GLY A 207 -0.58 -16.63 -18.99
C GLY A 207 -1.60 -15.48 -19.02
N GLU A 208 -1.93 -14.90 -17.87
CA GLU A 208 -2.73 -13.67 -17.76
C GLU A 208 -1.88 -12.44 -18.14
N GLY A 209 -2.50 -11.51 -18.87
CA GLY A 209 -1.80 -10.39 -19.50
C GLY A 209 -1.21 -9.38 -18.51
N LEU A 210 -0.33 -8.52 -19.00
CA LEU A 210 0.37 -7.53 -18.21
C LEU A 210 -0.41 -6.21 -18.18
N PHE A 211 -0.60 -5.64 -16.98
CA PHE A 211 -1.12 -4.28 -16.83
C PHE A 211 0.05 -3.29 -16.76
N PHE A 212 0.00 -2.26 -17.60
CA PHE A 212 0.95 -1.16 -17.57
C PHE A 212 0.24 0.11 -17.13
N ALA A 213 0.95 0.96 -16.39
CA ALA A 213 0.55 2.33 -16.18
C ALA A 213 1.34 3.24 -17.12
N THR A 214 0.65 4.17 -17.77
CA THR A 214 1.23 5.28 -18.50
C THR A 214 1.09 6.53 -17.63
N LEU A 215 2.21 7.13 -17.23
CA LEU A 215 2.28 8.33 -16.43
C LEU A 215 2.81 9.49 -17.28
N ARG A 216 2.18 10.66 -17.23
CA ARG A 216 2.58 11.84 -17.99
C ARG A 216 2.74 13.05 -17.08
N GLY A 217 3.90 13.70 -17.20
CA GLY A 217 4.28 14.85 -16.39
C GLY A 217 3.55 16.15 -16.73
N PRO A 218 3.70 17.18 -15.87
CA PRO A 218 4.80 17.31 -14.90
C PRO A 218 4.51 16.75 -13.51
N GLY A 219 5.55 16.28 -12.80
CA GLY A 219 5.42 15.86 -11.39
C GLY A 219 6.48 14.87 -10.93
N LYS A 220 6.38 14.41 -9.68
CA LYS A 220 7.23 13.35 -9.13
C LYS A 220 6.53 12.01 -9.14
N VAL A 221 7.30 10.95 -9.39
CA VAL A 221 6.86 9.55 -9.35
C VAL A 221 7.89 8.74 -8.56
N TRP A 222 7.42 7.89 -7.66
CA TRP A 222 8.22 6.91 -6.94
C TRP A 222 7.88 5.51 -7.42
N VAL A 223 8.91 4.76 -7.79
CA VAL A 223 8.80 3.42 -8.39
C VAL A 223 9.59 2.41 -7.56
N GLN A 224 9.01 1.23 -7.36
CA GLN A 224 9.61 0.12 -6.62
C GLN A 224 10.15 -0.98 -7.52
N SER A 225 11.26 -1.60 -7.12
CA SER A 225 11.85 -2.73 -7.85
C SER A 225 11.22 -4.08 -7.51
N LEU A 226 10.71 -4.24 -6.29
CA LEU A 226 10.20 -5.51 -5.77
C LEU A 226 8.75 -5.33 -5.27
N PRO A 227 7.77 -5.24 -6.17
CA PRO A 227 6.38 -5.11 -5.76
C PRO A 227 5.89 -6.39 -5.08
N PHE A 228 5.15 -6.23 -3.97
CA PHE A 228 4.68 -7.35 -3.16
C PHE A 228 3.83 -8.35 -3.95
N SER A 229 3.00 -7.88 -4.88
CA SER A 229 2.19 -8.75 -5.76
C SER A 229 3.03 -9.75 -6.54
N ARG A 230 4.13 -9.30 -7.19
CA ARG A 230 5.03 -10.19 -7.93
C ARG A 230 5.73 -11.19 -7.00
N LEU A 231 6.12 -10.76 -5.80
CA LEU A 231 6.75 -11.66 -4.83
C LEU A 231 5.75 -12.74 -4.39
N ALA A 232 4.53 -12.34 -4.03
CA ALA A 232 3.46 -13.25 -3.61
C ALA A 232 3.12 -14.26 -4.73
N ASP A 233 2.89 -13.79 -5.95
CA ASP A 233 2.61 -14.64 -7.10
C ASP A 233 3.73 -15.66 -7.34
N LYS A 234 4.99 -15.23 -7.20
CA LYS A 234 6.13 -16.13 -7.36
C LYS A 234 6.18 -17.20 -6.28
N VAL A 235 5.96 -16.84 -5.03
CA VAL A 235 5.89 -17.80 -3.91
C VAL A 235 4.73 -18.79 -4.11
N LEU A 236 3.55 -18.31 -4.46
CA LEU A 236 2.37 -19.16 -4.72
C LEU A 236 2.58 -20.11 -5.89
N SER A 237 3.17 -19.63 -6.99
CA SER A 237 3.49 -20.47 -8.15
C SER A 237 4.49 -21.58 -7.78
N ALA A 238 5.45 -21.29 -6.90
CA ALA A 238 6.41 -22.27 -6.41
C ALA A 238 5.77 -23.26 -5.42
N SER A 239 4.82 -22.83 -4.58
CA SER A 239 4.13 -23.70 -3.63
C SER A 239 3.08 -24.61 -4.29
N MET A 240 2.48 -24.19 -5.40
CA MET A 240 1.54 -25.01 -6.17
C MET A 240 2.24 -26.03 -7.10
N GLY A 241 3.57 -25.96 -7.23
CA GLY A 241 4.41 -26.82 -8.07
C GLY A 241 4.97 -28.06 -7.36
N LYS A 242 4.11 -28.98 -6.93
CA LYS A 242 4.42 -30.43 -6.78
C LYS A 242 3.14 -31.26 -6.57
N LYS A 243 2.21 -31.19 -7.52
CA LYS A 243 1.18 -32.22 -7.67
C LYS A 243 1.29 -32.82 -9.07
N GLU A 244 1.78 -34.05 -9.09
CA GLU A 244 1.79 -35.03 -10.18
C GLU A 244 2.70 -34.75 -11.40
N GLU A 245 3.98 -35.09 -11.26
CA GLU A 245 4.66 -35.88 -12.31
C GLU A 245 4.09 -37.31 -12.27
N GLY A 246 2.80 -37.42 -12.61
CA GLY A 246 2.10 -38.67 -12.80
C GLY A 246 2.39 -39.22 -14.19
N SER A 247 3.44 -40.02 -14.29
CA SER A 247 3.47 -41.21 -15.13
C SER A 247 3.28 -41.04 -16.65
N VAL A 248 4.37 -40.72 -17.35
CA VAL A 248 4.55 -41.13 -18.77
C VAL A 248 4.61 -42.67 -18.91
N LEU A 249 4.71 -43.39 -17.79
CA LEU A 249 4.61 -44.86 -17.70
C LEU A 249 3.17 -45.38 -17.46
N GLY A 250 2.20 -44.51 -17.19
CA GLY A 250 0.84 -44.90 -16.79
C GLY A 250 -0.04 -45.32 -17.96
N GLY A 251 0.30 -44.90 -19.18
CA GLY A 251 -0.38 -45.33 -20.40
C GLY A 251 0.04 -46.72 -20.88
N LEU A 252 1.20 -47.22 -20.46
CA LEU A 252 1.74 -48.53 -20.88
C LEU A 252 1.46 -49.65 -19.86
N GLY A 253 1.17 -49.31 -18.60
CA GLY A 253 0.88 -50.30 -17.55
C GLY A 253 -0.48 -50.99 -17.65
N ASN A 254 -1.45 -50.39 -18.34
CA ASN A 254 -2.83 -50.93 -18.44
C ASN A 254 -3.09 -51.81 -19.67
N LEU A 255 -2.06 -52.15 -20.45
CA LEU A 255 -2.17 -53.04 -21.62
C LEU A 255 -1.53 -54.43 -21.39
N LEU A 256 -0.90 -54.64 -20.24
CA LEU A 256 -0.25 -55.90 -19.86
C LEU A 256 -0.89 -56.60 -18.65
N ASP A 257 -1.87 -55.99 -17.98
CA ASP A 257 -2.60 -56.61 -16.88
C ASP A 257 -4.02 -56.93 -17.34
N GLY A 258 -4.15 -58.13 -17.92
CA GLY A 258 -5.33 -58.57 -18.64
C GLY A 258 -6.57 -58.76 -17.77
N ARG A 259 -7.69 -58.25 -18.28
CA ARG A 259 -8.98 -58.92 -18.27
C ARG A 259 -9.87 -58.39 -19.39
#